data_AF-A0A1F6MCD0-F1
#
_entry.id   AF-A0A1F6MCD0-F1
#
_cell.length_a   1.000
_cell.length_b   1.000
_cell.length_c   1.000
_cell.angle_alpha   90.00
_cell.angle_beta   90.00
_cell.angle_gamma   90.00
#
_symmetry.space_group_name_H-M   'P 1'
#
loop_
_entity.id
_entity.type
_entity.pdbx_description
1 polymer ?
#
loop_
_entity_poly.entity_id
_entity_poly.type
_entity_poly.pdbx_seq_one_letter_code
_entity_poly.pdbx_strand_id
1 'polypeptide(L)'
;MATMKAAKKAADAALKAEMLNKRATLKVGDSSLGKILVANNGMTLYLKKDDSTGKSTCYGDCAKNWPPLLVKVIPTAGTGVTGKVDRTVRTDGRFQVTYNGMPLYFWKSDIKPGDTTGNGVNGIWSVVTP
;
A
#
# COMPACT_ATOMS: atom_id res chain seq x y z
N MET A 1 4.17 -42.33 -7.14
CA MET A 1 3.89 -41.02 -7.80
C MET A 1 2.69 -40.26 -7.19
N ALA A 2 1.63 -40.92 -6.71
CA ALA A 2 0.47 -40.23 -6.10
C ALA A 2 0.81 -39.45 -4.80
N THR A 3 1.72 -39.98 -3.98
CA THR A 3 2.14 -39.39 -2.69
C THR A 3 2.92 -38.09 -2.84
N MET A 4 3.86 -38.01 -3.79
CA MET A 4 4.61 -36.77 -4.06
C MET A 4 3.73 -35.64 -4.63
N LYS A 5 2.72 -35.98 -5.45
CA LYS A 5 1.77 -35.00 -6.03
C LYS A 5 0.88 -34.38 -4.96
N ALA A 6 0.42 -35.18 -3.98
CA ALA A 6 -0.38 -34.70 -2.86
C ALA A 6 0.43 -33.78 -1.93
N ALA A 7 1.68 -34.14 -1.62
CA ALA A 7 2.57 -33.34 -0.77
C ALA A 7 2.87 -31.95 -1.39
N LYS A 8 3.14 -31.89 -2.71
CA LYS A 8 3.35 -30.60 -3.41
C LYS A 8 2.12 -29.70 -3.36
N LYS A 9 0.92 -30.26 -3.57
CA LYS A 9 -0.34 -29.50 -3.50
C LYS A 9 -0.58 -28.89 -2.11
N ALA A 10 -0.24 -29.62 -1.05
CA ALA A 10 -0.34 -29.12 0.32
C ALA A 10 0.64 -27.98 0.61
N ALA A 11 1.89 -28.10 0.13
CA ALA A 11 2.90 -27.03 0.26
C ALA A 11 2.49 -25.75 -0.49
N ASP A 12 1.96 -25.86 -1.72
CA ASP A 12 1.47 -24.71 -2.48
C ASP A 12 0.28 -24.02 -1.79
N ALA A 13 -0.61 -24.80 -1.17
CA ALA A 13 -1.74 -24.27 -0.41
C ALA A 13 -1.29 -23.54 0.87
N ALA A 14 -0.29 -24.10 1.59
CA ALA A 14 0.27 -23.48 2.78
C ALA A 14 0.97 -22.14 2.45
N LEU A 15 1.76 -22.12 1.37
CA LEU A 15 2.40 -20.89 0.89
C LEU A 15 1.37 -19.82 0.47
N LYS A 16 0.29 -20.23 -0.20
CA LYS A 16 -0.83 -19.33 -0.52
C LYS A 16 -1.49 -18.77 0.74
N ALA A 17 -1.78 -19.60 1.74
CA ALA A 17 -2.40 -19.16 2.98
C ALA A 17 -1.52 -18.16 3.75
N GLU A 18 -0.21 -18.43 3.85
CA GLU A 18 0.74 -17.51 4.47
C GLU A 18 0.80 -16.16 3.71
N MET A 19 0.81 -16.21 2.37
CA MET A 19 0.84 -15.02 1.53
C MET A 19 -0.47 -14.22 1.60
N LEU A 20 -1.61 -14.88 1.80
CA LEU A 20 -2.89 -14.21 2.07
C LEU A 20 -2.86 -13.52 3.44
N ASN A 21 -2.30 -14.16 4.46
CA ASN A 21 -2.17 -13.56 5.80
C ASN A 21 -1.20 -12.37 5.83
N LYS A 22 -0.27 -12.30 4.87
CA LYS A 22 0.69 -11.20 4.72
C LYS A 22 0.27 -10.15 3.69
N ARG A 23 -0.95 -10.23 3.15
CA ARG A 23 -1.45 -9.28 2.16
C ARG A 23 -1.73 -7.91 2.81
N ALA A 24 -1.28 -6.84 2.17
CA ALA A 24 -1.71 -5.51 2.55
C ALA A 24 -3.19 -5.31 2.18
N THR A 25 -3.96 -4.81 3.12
CA THR A 25 -5.35 -4.42 3.01
C THR A 25 -5.44 -2.93 3.28
N LEU A 26 -5.87 -2.18 2.27
CA LEU A 26 -6.27 -0.80 2.45
C LEU A 26 -7.58 -0.77 3.23
N LYS A 27 -7.70 0.15 4.18
CA LYS A 27 -8.90 0.33 5.00
C LYS A 27 -9.29 1.80 4.99
N VAL A 28 -10.52 2.07 5.42
CA VAL A 28 -10.95 3.42 5.79
C VAL A 28 -10.64 3.64 7.26
N GLY A 29 -9.97 4.75 7.57
CA GLY A 29 -9.69 5.22 8.93
C GLY A 29 -10.22 6.63 9.17
N ASP A 30 -10.29 7.02 10.44
CA ASP A 30 -10.63 8.37 10.88
C ASP A 30 -9.38 9.22 11.09
N SER A 31 -9.50 10.51 10.78
CA SER A 31 -8.48 11.52 11.02
C SER A 31 -9.10 12.88 11.30
N SER A 32 -8.28 13.87 11.66
CA SER A 32 -8.70 15.27 11.76
C SER A 32 -9.22 15.85 10.42
N LEU A 33 -8.92 15.21 9.29
CA LEU A 33 -9.36 15.60 7.95
C LEU A 33 -10.58 14.80 7.47
N GLY A 34 -11.18 13.99 8.35
CA GLY A 34 -12.29 13.08 8.03
C GLY A 34 -11.82 11.67 7.66
N LYS A 35 -12.63 10.97 6.85
CA LYS A 35 -12.35 9.60 6.42
C LYS A 35 -11.22 9.58 5.39
N ILE A 36 -10.22 8.75 5.63
CA ILE A 36 -9.01 8.61 4.82
C ILE A 36 -8.68 7.14 4.57
N LEU A 37 -7.85 6.85 3.56
CA LEU A 37 -7.26 5.53 3.41
C LEU A 37 -6.08 5.34 4.35
N VAL A 38 -6.04 4.17 4.97
CA VAL A 38 -4.97 3.73 5.86
C VAL A 38 -4.51 2.32 5.49
N ALA A 39 -3.27 1.97 5.83
CA ALA A 39 -2.78 0.59 5.72
C ALA A 39 -3.29 -0.31 6.86
N ASN A 40 -2.90 -1.60 6.88
CA ASN A 40 -3.35 -2.57 7.89
C ASN A 40 -3.14 -2.09 9.33
N ASN A 41 -2.04 -1.37 9.56
CA ASN A 41 -1.61 -0.81 10.83
C ASN A 41 -2.28 0.53 11.19
N GLY A 42 -3.20 1.04 10.36
CA GLY A 42 -3.92 2.29 10.61
C GLY A 42 -3.15 3.56 10.23
N MET A 43 -1.93 3.44 9.71
CA MET A 43 -1.15 4.60 9.25
C MET A 43 -1.73 5.16 7.94
N THR A 44 -1.78 6.48 7.85
CA THR A 44 -2.30 7.25 6.72
C THR A 44 -1.53 6.99 5.43
N LEU A 45 -2.26 6.93 4.32
CA LEU A 45 -1.70 6.79 2.98
C LEU A 45 -1.80 8.09 2.20
N TYR A 46 -0.76 8.34 1.40
CA TYR A 46 -0.58 9.58 0.65
C TYR A 46 -0.36 9.36 -0.84
N LEU A 47 -0.75 10.36 -1.63
CA LEU A 47 -0.40 10.52 -3.03
C LEU A 47 0.65 11.62 -3.20
N LYS A 48 1.51 11.44 -4.21
CA LYS A 48 2.42 12.46 -4.72
C LYS A 48 1.86 13.03 -6.02
N LYS A 49 1.81 14.35 -6.13
CA LYS A 49 1.27 15.06 -7.30
C LYS A 49 1.99 14.75 -8.61
N ASP A 50 3.32 14.61 -8.58
CA ASP A 50 4.10 14.42 -9.81
C ASP A 50 4.20 12.96 -10.26
N ASP A 51 3.57 12.04 -9.53
CA ASP A 51 3.47 10.65 -9.98
C ASP A 51 2.44 10.53 -11.11
N SER A 52 2.54 9.44 -11.87
CA SER A 52 1.55 9.06 -12.87
C SER A 52 1.10 7.62 -12.66
N THR A 53 0.06 7.20 -13.39
CA THR A 53 -0.51 5.86 -13.28
C THR A 53 0.58 4.79 -13.39
N GLY A 54 0.74 4.00 -12.33
CA GLY A 54 1.71 2.92 -12.23
C GLY A 54 3.17 3.36 -12.09
N LYS A 55 3.47 4.66 -12.06
CA LYS A 55 4.84 5.18 -12.07
C LYS A 55 5.09 6.16 -10.92
N SER A 56 5.93 5.70 -9.98
CA SER A 56 6.50 6.53 -8.92
C SER A 56 7.64 7.40 -9.47
N THR A 57 7.71 8.65 -9.01
CA THR A 57 8.87 9.56 -9.14
C THR A 57 9.69 9.64 -7.84
N CYS A 58 9.26 8.97 -6.78
CA CYS A 58 9.85 9.06 -5.45
C CYS A 58 10.84 7.92 -5.17
N TYR A 59 12.14 8.25 -5.22
CA TYR A 59 13.26 7.36 -4.94
C TYR A 59 14.33 8.10 -4.11
N GLY A 60 15.36 7.38 -3.65
CA GLY A 60 16.44 7.97 -2.86
C GLY A 60 15.91 8.62 -1.58
N ASP A 61 16.32 9.87 -1.31
CA ASP A 61 15.89 10.61 -0.12
C ASP A 61 14.38 10.90 -0.09
N CYS A 62 13.73 10.98 -1.25
CA CYS A 62 12.27 11.06 -1.29
C CYS A 62 11.67 9.82 -0.61
N ALA A 63 12.13 8.62 -0.97
CA ALA A 63 11.61 7.37 -0.41
C ALA A 63 12.05 7.11 1.04
N LYS A 64 13.05 7.82 1.56
CA LYS A 64 13.38 7.82 3.00
C LYS A 64 12.38 8.64 3.81
N ASN A 65 11.93 9.77 3.26
CA ASN A 65 10.97 10.66 3.91
C ASN A 65 9.52 10.21 3.66
N TRP A 66 9.26 9.65 2.49
CA TRP A 66 7.98 9.14 2.03
C TRP A 66 8.10 7.66 1.67
N PRO A 67 8.17 6.75 2.66
CA PRO A 67 8.34 5.33 2.39
C PRO A 67 7.21 4.79 1.49
N PRO A 68 7.52 4.13 0.37
CA PRO A 68 6.50 3.50 -0.46
C PRO A 68 5.81 2.36 0.29
N LEU A 69 4.50 2.20 0.11
CA LEU A 69 3.79 1.03 0.62
C LEU A 69 4.13 -0.19 -0.25
N LEU A 70 5.14 -0.95 0.16
CA LEU A 70 5.64 -2.11 -0.58
C LEU A 70 4.92 -3.40 -0.20
N VAL A 71 4.73 -4.27 -1.20
CA VAL A 71 4.04 -5.56 -1.04
C VAL A 71 4.72 -6.66 -1.86
N LYS A 72 4.52 -7.92 -1.47
CA LYS A 72 4.98 -9.09 -2.26
C LYS A 72 3.88 -9.73 -3.11
N VAL A 73 2.63 -9.47 -2.77
CA VAL A 73 1.42 -9.96 -3.46
C VAL A 73 0.51 -8.80 -3.81
N ILE A 74 -0.49 -9.06 -4.65
CA ILE A 74 -1.55 -8.09 -4.93
C ILE A 74 -2.21 -7.69 -3.59
N PRO A 75 -2.47 -6.41 -3.30
CA PRO A 75 -3.18 -5.98 -2.10
C PRO A 75 -4.67 -6.29 -2.18
N THR A 76 -5.42 -5.94 -1.14
CA THR A 76 -6.89 -6.06 -1.07
C THR A 76 -7.51 -4.73 -0.65
N ALA A 77 -8.69 -4.44 -1.18
CA ALA A 77 -9.56 -3.37 -0.68
C ALA A 77 -10.35 -3.91 0.52
N GLY A 78 -10.28 -3.24 1.67
CA GLY A 78 -11.10 -3.49 2.83
C GLY A 78 -12.46 -2.78 2.75
N THR A 79 -13.29 -2.97 3.77
CA THR A 79 -14.61 -2.33 3.85
C THR A 79 -14.50 -0.81 3.73
N GLY A 80 -15.33 -0.23 2.86
CA GLY A 80 -15.41 1.21 2.62
C GLY A 80 -14.40 1.77 1.63
N VAL A 81 -13.45 0.96 1.15
CA VAL A 81 -12.51 1.38 0.09
C VAL A 81 -13.20 1.21 -1.26
N THR A 82 -13.47 2.31 -1.97
CA THR A 82 -14.33 2.29 -3.16
C THR A 82 -13.55 2.22 -4.47
N GLY A 83 -12.32 2.73 -4.50
CA GLY A 83 -11.46 2.71 -5.68
C GLY A 83 -10.71 1.39 -5.90
N LYS A 84 -10.06 1.31 -7.07
CA LYS A 84 -9.28 0.14 -7.46
C LYS A 84 -7.98 0.07 -6.66
N VAL A 85 -7.80 -1.03 -5.93
CA VAL A 85 -6.57 -1.35 -5.20
C VAL A 85 -5.78 -2.39 -5.98
N ASP A 86 -4.54 -2.07 -6.34
CA ASP A 86 -3.65 -2.96 -7.10
C ASP A 86 -2.19 -2.73 -6.68
N ARG A 87 -1.24 -3.28 -7.43
CA ARG A 87 0.19 -2.96 -7.30
C ARG A 87 0.82 -2.65 -8.64
N THR A 88 1.88 -1.85 -8.62
CA THR A 88 2.76 -1.61 -9.77
C THR A 88 4.19 -2.04 -9.45
N VAL A 89 4.97 -2.32 -10.49
CA VAL A 89 6.41 -2.56 -10.37
C VAL A 89 7.15 -1.22 -10.39
N ARG A 90 7.99 -0.98 -9.39
CA ARG A 90 8.89 0.17 -9.33
C ARG A 90 10.13 -0.10 -10.19
N THR A 91 10.87 0.96 -10.55
CA THR A 91 12.13 0.82 -11.31
C THR A 91 13.21 0.05 -10.55
N ASP A 92 13.10 0.01 -9.21
CA ASP A 92 13.95 -0.79 -8.32
C ASP A 92 13.50 -2.27 -8.21
N GLY A 93 12.54 -2.70 -9.02
CA GLY A 93 12.05 -4.08 -9.10
C GLY A 93 11.07 -4.49 -7.99
N ARG A 94 10.81 -3.64 -6.99
CA ARG A 94 9.86 -3.92 -5.91
C ARG A 94 8.44 -3.57 -6.33
N PHE A 95 7.44 -4.25 -5.74
CA PHE A 95 6.06 -3.89 -5.96
C PHE A 95 5.56 -2.88 -4.92
N GLN A 96 4.86 -1.85 -5.39
CA GLN A 96 4.22 -0.83 -4.57
C GLN A 96 2.72 -0.85 -4.78
N VAL A 97 1.97 -0.68 -3.70
CA VAL A 97 0.51 -0.58 -3.75
C VAL A 97 0.08 0.68 -4.48
N THR A 98 -0.97 0.55 -5.28
CA THR A 98 -1.63 1.66 -5.95
C THR A 98 -3.10 1.76 -5.55
N TYR A 99 -3.62 2.99 -5.55
CA TYR A 99 -5.05 3.28 -5.46
C TYR A 99 -5.47 4.07 -6.69
N ASN A 100 -6.46 3.58 -7.44
CA ASN A 100 -6.83 4.10 -8.76
C ASN A 100 -5.62 4.28 -9.69
N GLY A 101 -4.66 3.35 -9.59
CA GLY A 101 -3.43 3.36 -10.37
C GLY A 101 -2.31 4.26 -9.83
N MET A 102 -2.57 5.10 -8.83
CA MET A 102 -1.58 6.01 -8.27
C MET A 102 -0.77 5.36 -7.14
N PRO A 103 0.58 5.47 -7.12
CA PRO A 103 1.42 4.87 -6.08
C PRO A 103 1.16 5.46 -4.68
N LEU A 104 1.11 4.61 -3.66
CA LEU A 104 0.82 5.02 -2.28
C LEU A 104 2.07 5.05 -1.40
N TYR A 105 2.11 6.02 -0.51
CA TYR A 105 3.22 6.27 0.41
C TYR A 105 2.75 6.45 1.85
N PHE A 106 3.67 6.23 2.77
CA PHE A 106 3.61 6.70 4.15
C PHE A 106 4.37 8.03 4.29
N TRP A 107 4.14 8.71 5.40
CA TRP A 107 4.96 9.84 5.82
C TRP A 107 5.80 9.49 7.05
N LYS A 108 7.09 9.79 7.03
CA LYS A 108 8.01 9.41 8.11
C LYS A 108 7.71 10.03 9.48
N SER A 109 7.00 11.16 9.51
CA SER A 109 6.74 11.90 10.75
C SER A 109 5.36 11.59 11.34
N ASP A 110 4.54 10.77 10.67
CA ASP A 110 3.34 10.23 11.29
C ASP A 110 3.74 9.12 12.26
N ILE A 111 3.24 9.18 13.50
CA ILE A 111 3.65 8.28 14.58
C ILE A 111 2.51 7.34 14.97
N LYS A 112 1.26 7.82 14.96
CA LYS A 112 0.09 7.05 15.35
C LYS A 112 -0.92 6.93 14.20
N PRO A 113 -1.82 5.92 14.24
CA PRO A 113 -2.91 5.80 13.30
C PRO A 113 -3.73 7.09 13.17
N GLY A 114 -4.05 7.47 11.94
CA GLY A 114 -4.82 8.67 11.64
C GLY A 114 -4.05 10.00 11.72
N ASP A 115 -2.75 9.99 12.06
CA ASP A 115 -1.91 11.18 11.87
C ASP A 115 -1.90 11.59 10.40
N THR A 116 -2.01 12.89 10.13
CA THR A 116 -2.08 13.43 8.77
C THR A 116 -1.01 14.50 8.50
N THR A 117 0.11 14.47 9.24
CA THR A 117 1.10 15.57 9.27
C THR A 117 1.84 15.75 7.94
N GLY A 118 1.79 14.76 7.05
CA GLY A 118 2.30 14.85 5.69
C GLY A 118 1.40 15.64 4.73
N ASN A 119 0.14 15.91 5.10
CA ASN A 119 -0.79 16.55 4.19
C ASN A 119 -0.33 17.97 3.82
N GLY A 120 -0.25 18.27 2.52
CA GLY A 120 0.14 19.58 2.04
C GLY A 120 1.65 19.87 2.09
N VAL A 121 2.49 18.93 2.53
CA VAL A 121 3.95 19.10 2.50
C VAL A 121 4.40 19.47 1.09
N ASN A 122 5.12 20.59 0.97
CA ASN A 122 5.61 21.16 -0.29
C ASN A 122 4.52 21.38 -1.36
N GLY A 123 3.23 21.35 -1.00
CA GLY A 123 2.11 21.45 -1.94
C GLY A 123 1.95 20.29 -2.94
N ILE A 124 2.68 19.18 -2.75
CA ILE A 124 2.68 18.02 -3.67
C ILE A 124 2.25 16.72 -3.01
N TRP A 125 1.95 16.72 -1.71
CA TRP A 125 1.53 15.55 -0.96
C TRP A 125 0.11 15.72 -0.44
N SER A 126 -0.72 14.69 -0.58
CA SER A 126 -2.12 14.74 -0.18
C SER A 126 -2.57 13.41 0.41
N VAL A 127 -3.38 13.47 1.48
CA VAL A 127 -4.06 12.29 2.03
C VAL A 127 -4.97 11.66 0.97
N VAL A 128 -5.08 10.34 0.96
CA VAL A 128 -5.97 9.65 0.02
C VAL A 128 -7.36 9.52 0.64
N THR A 129 -8.39 9.98 -0.06
CA THR A 129 -9.79 9.78 0.32
C THR A 129 -10.32 8.44 -0.21
N PRO A 130 -11.19 7.73 0.54
CA PRO A 130 -11.70 6.40 0.17
C PRO A 130 -12.58 6.31 -1.08
#